data_AF-A0A3D9AQ18-F1
#
_entry.id   AF-A0A3D9AQ18-F1
#
_cell.length_a   1.000
_cell.length_b   1.000
_cell.length_c   1.000
_cell.angle_alpha   90.00
_cell.angle_beta   90.00
_cell.angle_gamma   90.00
#
_symmetry.space_group_name_H-M   'P 1'
#
loop_
_entity.id
_entity.type
_entity.pdbx_description
1 polymer ?
#
loop_
_entity_poly.entity_id
_entity_poly.type
_entity_poly.pdbx_seq_one_letter_code
_entity_poly.pdbx_strand_id
1 'polypeptide(L)'
;YGITALGRAGTNTGNWPMVRKGAWTALEAKTKGFVPNRLTTAQISAIPAANLVEGMMVYNTSLDCLQVNTTGTPAGWACFNTQTCPTN
;
A
#
# COMPACT_ATOMS: atom_id res chain seq x y z
N TYR A 1 -5.45 -9.31 -10.37
CA TYR A 1 -4.68 -8.57 -11.40
C TYR A 1 -3.25 -8.34 -10.92
N GLY A 2 -2.27 -8.02 -11.78
CA GLY A 2 -0.94 -7.68 -11.29
C GLY A 2 -0.01 -7.00 -12.30
N ILE A 3 0.92 -6.21 -11.77
CA ILE A 3 1.98 -5.50 -12.50
C ILE A 3 3.35 -5.96 -11.99
N THR A 4 4.22 -6.44 -12.87
CA THR A 4 5.58 -6.88 -12.52
C THR A 4 6.62 -6.19 -13.38
N ALA A 5 7.66 -5.65 -12.74
CA ALA A 5 8.85 -5.13 -13.42
C ALA A 5 9.88 -6.23 -13.76
N LEU A 6 9.59 -7.49 -13.39
CA LEU A 6 10.48 -8.64 -13.61
C LEU A 6 10.10 -9.48 -14.84
N GLY A 7 9.07 -9.06 -15.60
CA GLY A 7 8.63 -9.78 -16.80
C GLY A 7 8.03 -11.16 -16.52
N ARG A 8 7.54 -11.40 -15.30
CA ARG A 8 7.03 -12.72 -14.87
C ARG A 8 5.55 -12.95 -15.16
N ALA A 9 4.87 -11.98 -15.75
CA ALA A 9 3.44 -12.07 -16.03
C ALA A 9 3.15 -13.17 -17.05
N GLY A 10 2.29 -14.12 -16.68
CA GLY A 10 1.81 -15.20 -17.55
C GLY A 10 2.24 -16.59 -17.12
N THR A 11 1.69 -17.60 -17.79
CA THR A 11 1.81 -19.02 -17.45
C THR A 11 3.22 -19.58 -17.64
N ASN A 12 3.95 -19.07 -18.63
CA ASN A 12 5.28 -19.60 -19.01
C ASN A 12 6.45 -19.02 -18.20
N THR A 13 6.17 -18.06 -17.31
CA THR A 13 7.20 -17.28 -16.59
C THR A 13 6.99 -17.34 -15.08
N GLY A 14 6.73 -18.54 -14.56
CA GLY A 14 6.50 -18.77 -13.12
C GLY A 14 5.04 -18.54 -12.68
N ASN A 15 4.11 -18.43 -13.63
CA ASN A 15 2.67 -18.32 -13.40
C ASN A 15 2.27 -17.13 -12.50
N TRP A 16 3.06 -16.07 -12.54
CA TRP A 16 2.77 -14.82 -11.82
C TRP A 16 1.76 -13.98 -12.64
N PRO A 17 0.80 -13.25 -12.03
CA PRO A 17 0.51 -13.16 -10.60
C PRO A 17 -0.42 -14.28 -10.08
N MET A 18 -0.85 -15.23 -10.93
CA MET A 18 -1.85 -16.26 -10.61
C MET A 18 -1.46 -17.14 -9.41
N VAL A 19 -0.16 -17.28 -9.12
CA VAL A 19 0.36 -17.98 -7.93
C VAL A 19 0.20 -17.19 -6.62
N ARG A 20 -0.14 -15.90 -6.65
CA ARG A 20 -0.39 -15.09 -5.44
C ARG A 20 -1.82 -15.31 -4.98
N LYS A 21 -2.00 -15.77 -3.74
CA LYS A 21 -3.31 -16.01 -3.11
C LYS A 21 -3.65 -14.88 -2.14
N GLY A 22 -4.95 -14.58 -1.99
CA GLY A 22 -5.45 -13.63 -0.98
C GLY A 22 -5.31 -12.14 -1.33
N ALA A 23 -4.89 -11.79 -2.54
CA ALA A 23 -4.78 -10.41 -3.00
C ALA A 23 -5.59 -10.17 -4.28
N TRP A 24 -6.28 -9.04 -4.34
CA TRP A 24 -6.97 -8.58 -5.56
C TRP A 24 -5.98 -8.04 -6.61
N THR A 25 -4.90 -7.41 -6.13
CA THR A 25 -3.83 -6.84 -6.94
C THR A 25 -2.46 -7.25 -6.39
N ALA A 26 -1.54 -7.66 -7.28
CA ALA A 26 -0.15 -7.95 -6.94
C ALA A 26 0.80 -7.00 -7.69
N LEU A 27 1.75 -6.41 -6.96
CA LEU A 27 2.82 -5.58 -7.52
C LEU A 27 4.17 -6.21 -7.18
N GLU A 28 5.12 -6.20 -8.11
CA GLU A 28 6.42 -6.83 -7.89
C GLU A 28 7.57 -6.15 -8.67
N ALA A 29 8.66 -5.84 -7.96
CA ALA A 29 9.91 -5.36 -8.54
C ALA A 29 11.09 -5.64 -7.60
N LYS A 30 12.31 -5.74 -8.15
CA LYS A 30 13.56 -5.81 -7.37
C LYS A 30 14.18 -4.43 -7.12
N THR A 31 14.10 -3.54 -8.11
CA THR A 31 14.82 -2.26 -8.13
C THR A 31 13.92 -1.06 -8.36
N LYS A 32 12.60 -1.28 -8.47
CA LYS A 32 11.61 -0.20 -8.62
C LYS A 32 10.86 -0.08 -7.30
N GLY A 33 10.93 1.10 -6.68
CA GLY A 33 10.14 1.41 -5.49
C GLY A 33 8.66 1.58 -5.84
N PHE A 34 7.79 1.25 -4.90
CA PHE A 34 6.38 1.67 -4.94
C PHE A 34 6.28 3.02 -4.24
N VAL A 35 5.75 4.02 -4.94
CA VAL A 35 5.57 5.38 -4.40
C VAL A 35 4.07 5.65 -4.29
N PRO A 36 3.46 5.51 -3.10
CA PRO A 36 2.09 5.96 -2.86
C PRO A 36 2.02 7.49 -2.78
N ASN A 37 0.83 8.05 -2.77
CA ASN A 37 0.63 9.49 -2.59
C ASN A 37 1.33 9.96 -1.31
N ARG A 38 2.14 11.02 -1.43
CA ARG A 38 2.94 11.57 -0.34
C ARG A 38 2.30 12.87 0.13
N LEU A 39 1.83 12.89 1.38
CA LEU A 39 1.08 14.00 1.95
C LEU A 39 1.65 14.37 3.33
N THR A 40 1.54 15.64 3.70
CA THR A 40 1.78 16.10 5.09
C THR A 40 0.60 15.75 6.00
N THR A 41 0.80 15.76 7.32
CA THR A 41 -0.31 15.57 8.27
C THR A 41 -1.46 16.55 8.02
N ALA A 42 -1.16 17.82 7.72
CA ALA A 42 -2.18 18.83 7.43
C ALA A 42 -2.99 18.50 6.17
N GLN A 43 -2.34 18.00 5.11
CA GLN A 43 -3.03 17.58 3.88
C GLN A 43 -3.90 16.34 4.10
N ILE A 44 -3.46 15.40 4.93
CA ILE A 44 -4.25 14.21 5.29
C ILE A 44 -5.51 14.61 6.08
N SER A 45 -5.36 15.52 7.06
CA SER A 45 -6.49 16.06 7.83
C SER A 45 -7.46 16.90 6.98
N ALA A 46 -7.01 17.42 5.83
CA ALA A 46 -7.83 18.17 4.89
C ALA A 46 -8.62 17.27 3.90
N ILE A 47 -8.39 15.95 3.88
CA ILE A 47 -9.18 15.04 3.05
C ILE A 47 -10.63 15.07 3.56
N PRO A 48 -11.62 15.40 2.71
CA PRO A 48 -13.02 15.44 3.12
C PRO A 48 -13.46 14.09 3.70
N ALA A 49 -14.19 14.10 4.80
CA ALA A 49 -14.65 12.87 5.46
C ALA A 49 -15.45 11.95 4.52
N ALA A 50 -16.21 12.52 3.59
CA ALA A 50 -16.96 11.75 2.58
C ALA A 50 -16.08 10.99 1.57
N ASN A 51 -14.80 11.36 1.46
CA ASN A 51 -13.84 10.73 0.55
C ASN A 51 -12.95 9.71 1.27
N LEU A 52 -13.04 9.61 2.60
CA LEU A 52 -12.27 8.64 3.35
C LEU A 52 -12.85 7.25 3.17
N VAL A 53 -11.97 6.28 2.97
CA VAL A 53 -12.34 4.87 2.74
C VAL A 53 -11.43 4.01 3.60
N GLU A 54 -11.98 2.95 4.17
CA GLU A 54 -11.20 1.93 4.86
C GLU A 54 -10.19 1.28 3.90
N GLY A 55 -8.95 1.14 4.35
CA GLY A 55 -7.83 0.66 3.55
C GLY A 55 -7.15 1.73 2.69
N MET A 56 -7.57 3.00 2.75
CA MET A 56 -6.85 4.09 2.07
C MET A 56 -5.42 4.20 2.60
N MET A 57 -4.43 4.29 1.71
CA MET A 57 -3.01 4.33 2.06
C MET A 57 -2.32 5.59 1.54
N VAL A 58 -1.49 6.21 2.38
CA VAL A 58 -0.67 7.39 2.03
C VAL A 58 0.68 7.31 2.75
N TYR A 59 1.72 7.91 2.19
CA TYR A 59 2.96 8.14 2.92
C TYR A 59 2.90 9.52 3.59
N ASN A 60 2.90 9.56 4.92
CA ASN A 60 2.91 10.82 5.66
C ASN A 60 4.34 11.34 5.78
N THR A 61 4.63 12.47 5.11
CA THR A 61 5.97 13.07 5.08
C THR A 61 6.30 13.89 6.32
N SER A 62 5.34 14.16 7.19
CA SER A 62 5.56 14.83 8.48
C SER A 62 5.90 13.84 9.60
N LEU A 63 5.42 12.60 9.48
CA LEU A 63 5.66 11.52 10.46
C LEU A 63 6.62 10.43 9.95
N ASP A 64 7.07 10.54 8.70
CA ASP A 64 7.92 9.57 8.00
C ASP A 64 7.42 8.13 8.12
N CYS A 65 6.10 7.93 7.91
CA CYS A 65 5.45 6.63 8.06
C CYS A 65 4.46 6.36 6.91
N LEU A 66 4.28 5.08 6.56
CA LEU A 66 3.12 4.66 5.78
C LEU A 66 1.89 4.71 6.69
N GLN A 67 0.87 5.48 6.31
CA GLN A 67 -0.41 5.51 7.01
C GLN A 67 -1.48 4.73 6.24
N VAL A 68 -2.27 3.95 6.98
CA VAL A 68 -3.46 3.27 6.46
C VAL A 68 -4.66 3.72 7.29
N ASN A 69 -5.76 4.08 6.62
CA ASN A 69 -7.01 4.38 7.30
C ASN A 69 -7.77 3.09 7.59
N THR A 70 -7.85 2.68 8.86
CA THR A 70 -8.44 1.39 9.26
C THR A 70 -9.92 1.44 9.54
N THR A 71 -10.54 2.63 9.52
CA THR A 71 -11.98 2.79 9.86
C THR A 71 -12.76 3.60 8.82
N GLY A 72 -12.09 4.15 7.80
CA GLY A 72 -12.70 5.07 6.85
C GLY A 72 -13.10 6.42 7.44
N THR A 73 -12.53 6.83 8.59
CA THR A 73 -12.87 8.09 9.27
C THR A 73 -11.64 8.95 9.54
N PRO A 74 -11.79 10.25 9.86
CA PRO A 74 -10.64 11.12 10.12
C PRO A 74 -9.73 10.65 11.27
N ALA A 75 -10.27 9.91 12.23
CA ALA A 75 -9.51 9.33 13.34
C ALA A 75 -8.90 7.95 13.03
N GLY A 76 -9.20 7.38 11.86
CA GLY A 76 -8.81 6.02 11.48
C GLY A 76 -7.38 5.84 10.99
N TRP A 77 -6.58 6.90 10.95
CA TRP A 77 -5.22 6.84 10.41
C TRP A 77 -4.24 6.20 11.39
N ALA A 78 -3.71 5.04 11.02
CA ALA A 78 -2.67 4.35 11.77
C ALA A 78 -1.33 4.39 11.01
N CYS A 79 -0.23 4.73 11.70
CA CYS A 79 1.13 4.61 11.15
C CYS A 79 1.61 3.16 11.23
N PHE A 80 2.14 2.65 10.12
CA PHE A 80 2.79 1.35 10.00
C PHE A 80 4.30 1.58 9.84
N ASN A 81 4.96 1.94 10.93
CA ASN A 81 6.41 2.19 11.01
C ASN A 81 7.18 1.07 11.73
N THR A 82 6.48 0.16 12.42
CA THR A 82 7.10 -1.01 13.03
C THR A 82 7.10 -2.17 12.05
N GLN A 83 8.30 -2.61 11.66
CA GLN A 83 8.49 -3.83 10.88
C GLN A 83 8.06 -5.04 11.73
N THR A 84 6.86 -5.58 11.51
CA THR A 84 6.47 -6.88 12.08
C THR A 84 7.00 -7.97 11.17
N CYS A 85 8.21 -8.45 11.44
CA CYS A 85 8.66 -9.73 10.90
C CYS A 85 7.93 -10.84 11.65
N PRO A 86 7.16 -11.73 11.00
CA PRO A 86 6.98 -13.05 11.55
C PRO A 86 8.37 -13.69 11.50
N THR A 87 8.92 -14.05 12.66
CA THR A 87 10.03 -15.00 12.72
C THR A 87 9.51 -16.30 12.08
N ASN A 88 9.93 -16.57 10.85
CA ASN A 88 9.70 -17.86 10.21
C ASN A 88 10.68 -18.88 10.79
#